data_AF-A0A1V5E334-F1
#
_entry.id   AF-A0A1V5E334-F1
#
_cell.length_a   1.000
_cell.length_b   1.000
_cell.length_c   1.000
_cell.angle_alpha   90.00
_cell.angle_beta   90.00
_cell.angle_gamma   90.00
#
_symmetry.space_group_name_H-M   'P 1'
#
loop_
_entity.id
_entity.type
_entity.pdbx_description
1 polymer ?
#
loop_
_entity_poly.entity_id
_entity_poly.type
_entity_poly.pdbx_seq_one_letter_code
_entity_poly.pdbx_strand_id
1 'polypeptide(L)'
;MKSWEGIAVSLTAFLIGASLAYGHVFFASGTLFEPVLKGWAVLYPRFHPVPFIDPYQIATLFFLTVAPYTVATVIPSWGAATMDPDTIMRQ
;
A
#
# COMPACT_ATOMS: atom_id res chain seq x y z
N MET A 1 6.58 -21.52 1.03
CA MET A 1 5.23 -21.22 0.47
C MET A 1 4.61 -19.99 1.12
N LYS A 2 4.59 -19.90 2.46
CA LYS A 2 4.06 -18.75 3.23
C LYS A 2 4.62 -17.37 2.83
N SER A 3 5.91 -17.28 2.51
CA SER A 3 6.54 -16.03 2.03
C SER A 3 6.05 -15.59 0.66
N TRP A 4 5.76 -16.52 -0.24
CA TRP A 4 5.23 -16.23 -1.57
C TRP A 4 3.79 -15.71 -1.52
N GLU A 5 2.98 -16.23 -0.61
CA GLU A 5 1.65 -15.70 -0.33
C GLU A 5 1.73 -14.26 0.20
N GLY A 6 2.63 -13.99 1.14
CA GLY A 6 2.85 -12.63 1.67
C GLY A 6 3.23 -11.62 0.58
N ILE A 7 4.10 -12.01 -0.34
CA ILE A 7 4.49 -11.18 -1.50
C ILE A 7 3.29 -10.97 -2.44
N ALA A 8 2.56 -12.02 -2.78
CA ALA A 8 1.40 -11.91 -3.67
C ALA A 8 0.30 -11.00 -3.09
N VAL A 9 0.01 -11.14 -1.80
CA VAL A 9 -1.00 -10.33 -1.10
C VAL A 9 -0.58 -8.87 -1.01
N SER A 10 0.66 -8.59 -0.60
CA SER A 10 1.14 -7.20 -0.49
C SER A 10 1.22 -6.50 -1.85
N LEU A 11 1.69 -7.19 -2.89
CA LEU A 11 1.78 -6.62 -4.23
C LEU A 11 0.39 -6.33 -4.81
N THR A 12 -0.56 -7.27 -4.68
CA THR A 12 -1.93 -7.07 -5.17
C THR A 12 -2.65 -5.95 -4.41
N ALA A 13 -2.50 -5.89 -3.09
CA ALA A 13 -3.03 -4.80 -2.27
C ALA A 13 -2.44 -3.44 -2.67
N PHE A 14 -1.13 -3.36 -2.91
CA PHE A 14 -0.48 -2.14 -3.38
C PHE A 14 -1.01 -1.69 -4.75
N LEU A 15 -1.08 -2.60 -5.72
CA LEU A 15 -1.56 -2.28 -7.07
C LEU A 15 -3.01 -1.81 -7.08
N ILE A 16 -3.89 -2.52 -6.36
CA ILE A 16 -5.30 -2.16 -6.24
C ILE A 16 -5.44 -0.82 -5.50
N GLY A 17 -4.75 -0.65 -4.37
CA GLY A 17 -4.80 0.58 -3.57
C GLY A 17 -4.30 1.80 -4.34
N ALA A 18 -3.15 1.68 -5.03
CA ALA A 18 -2.60 2.76 -5.85
C ALA A 18 -3.52 3.12 -7.03
N SER A 19 -4.09 2.11 -7.70
CA SER A 19 -5.04 2.33 -8.81
C SER A 19 -6.33 3.01 -8.34
N LEU A 20 -6.89 2.56 -7.22
CA LEU A 20 -8.09 3.18 -6.63
C LEU A 20 -7.82 4.60 -6.15
N ALA A 21 -6.65 4.86 -5.53
CA ALA A 21 -6.28 6.20 -5.11
C ALA A 21 -6.12 7.16 -6.31
N TYR A 22 -5.45 6.71 -7.38
CA TYR A 22 -5.33 7.48 -8.62
C TYR A 22 -6.71 7.76 -9.23
N GLY A 23 -7.56 6.72 -9.31
CA GLY A 23 -8.95 6.82 -9.73
C GLY A 23 -9.73 7.89 -8.96
N HIS A 24 -9.68 7.80 -7.63
CA HIS A 24 -10.37 8.69 -6.71
C HIS A 24 -9.88 10.15 -6.82
N VAL A 25 -8.58 10.39 -6.92
CA VAL A 25 -8.04 11.76 -6.98
C VAL A 25 -8.34 12.42 -8.34
N PHE A 26 -8.11 11.72 -9.45
CA PHE A 26 -8.15 12.35 -10.77
C PHE A 26 -9.50 12.24 -11.48
N PHE A 27 -10.29 11.18 -11.25
CA PHE A 27 -11.60 11.02 -11.89
C PHE A 27 -12.76 11.48 -11.01
N ALA A 28 -12.64 11.34 -9.69
CA ALA A 28 -13.62 11.87 -8.74
C ALA A 28 -13.22 13.25 -8.19
N SER A 29 -12.28 13.94 -8.84
CA SER A 29 -11.76 15.26 -8.43
C SER A 29 -11.37 15.33 -6.94
N GLY A 30 -11.00 14.20 -6.34
CA GLY A 30 -10.65 14.12 -4.92
C GLY A 30 -11.78 14.58 -3.98
N THR A 31 -13.05 14.31 -4.29
CA THR A 31 -14.23 14.75 -3.51
C THR A 31 -14.07 14.63 -1.99
N LEU A 32 -13.43 13.56 -1.50
CA LEU A 32 -13.20 13.35 -0.06
C LEU A 32 -12.23 14.38 0.55
N PHE A 33 -11.22 14.80 -0.20
CA PHE A 33 -10.15 15.70 0.25
C PHE A 33 -10.30 17.12 -0.30
N GLU A 34 -11.23 17.34 -1.22
CA GLU A 34 -11.51 18.62 -1.84
C GLU A 34 -11.67 19.79 -0.82
N PRO A 35 -12.39 19.64 0.31
CA PRO A 35 -12.49 20.70 1.32
C PRO A 35 -11.15 21.03 1.99
N VAL A 36 -10.31 20.02 2.21
CA VAL A 36 -8.99 20.20 2.83
C VAL A 36 -8.02 20.87 1.86
N LEU A 37 -8.07 20.48 0.58
CA LEU A 37 -7.17 20.98 -0.46
C LEU A 37 -7.52 22.40 -0.92
N LYS A 38 -8.80 22.77 -0.92
CA LYS A 38 -9.25 24.12 -1.26
C LYS A 38 -9.10 25.13 -0.11
N GLY A 39 -8.97 24.66 1.12
CA GLY A 39 -8.85 25.52 2.30
C GLY A 39 -10.13 26.32 2.59
N TRP A 40 -9.97 27.45 3.28
CA TRP A 40 -11.08 28.22 3.88
C TRP A 40 -11.55 29.41 3.03
N ALA A 41 -11.12 29.51 1.77
CA ALA A 41 -11.43 30.67 0.94
C ALA A 41 -12.85 30.60 0.37
N VAL A 42 -13.59 31.70 0.50
CA VAL A 42 -15.00 31.88 0.05
C VAL A 42 -15.17 31.77 -1.48
N LEU A 43 -14.07 31.88 -2.25
CA LEU A 43 -14.08 31.70 -3.70
C LEU A 43 -13.43 30.36 -4.06
N TYR A 44 -14.26 29.36 -4.39
CA TYR A 44 -13.78 28.05 -4.84
C TYR A 44 -13.58 28.03 -6.36
N PRO A 45 -12.35 28.04 -6.88
CA PRO A 45 -12.12 27.72 -8.28
C PRO A 45 -12.55 26.27 -8.55
N ARG A 46 -12.85 25.97 -9.82
CA ARG A 46 -13.10 24.59 -10.26
C ARG A 46 -11.83 23.77 -9.98
N PHE A 47 -11.95 22.76 -9.13
CA PHE A 47 -10.85 21.90 -8.74
C PHE A 47 -10.73 20.76 -9.74
N HIS A 48 -9.77 20.90 -10.65
CA HIS A 48 -9.45 19.91 -11.65
C HIS A 48 -8.00 19.48 -11.44
N PRO A 49 -7.74 18.41 -10.67
CA PRO A 49 -6.40 17.85 -10.51
C PRO A 49 -5.86 17.45 -11.88
N VAL A 50 -4.69 17.96 -12.25
CA VAL A 50 -4.00 17.52 -13.47
C VAL A 50 -3.36 16.16 -13.19
N PRO A 51 -3.69 15.10 -13.97
CA PRO A 51 -3.13 13.78 -13.77
C PRO A 51 -1.60 13.79 -13.85
N PHE A 52 -0.95 13.40 -12.76
CA PHE A 52 0.51 13.33 -12.67
C PHE A 52 0.92 12.12 -11.83
N ILE A 53 1.98 11.45 -12.26
CA ILE A 53 2.57 10.31 -11.56
C ILE A 53 4.05 10.65 -11.31
N ASP A 54 4.43 10.65 -10.04
CA ASP A 54 5.82 10.79 -9.61
C ASP A 54 6.39 9.40 -9.28
N PRO A 55 7.36 8.88 -10.06
CA PRO A 55 7.98 7.59 -9.79
C PRO A 55 8.61 7.49 -8.39
N TYR A 56 9.11 8.60 -7.85
CA TYR A 56 9.70 8.63 -6.51
C TYR A 56 8.63 8.40 -5.43
N GLN A 57 7.46 9.02 -5.57
CA GLN A 57 6.34 8.81 -4.63
C GLN A 57 5.79 7.39 -4.72
N ILE A 58 5.64 6.85 -5.94
CA ILE A 58 5.20 5.47 -6.15
C ILE A 58 6.18 4.48 -5.51
N ALA A 59 7.49 4.66 -5.73
CA ALA A 59 8.52 3.85 -5.11
C ALA A 59 8.48 3.97 -3.57
N THR A 60 8.35 5.19 -3.05
CA THR A 60 8.25 5.44 -1.61
C THR A 60 7.05 4.70 -1.00
N LEU A 61 5.86 4.82 -1.59
CA LEU A 61 4.65 4.14 -1.13
C LEU A 61 4.80 2.61 -1.22
N PHE A 62 5.40 2.11 -2.31
CA PHE A 62 5.68 0.69 -2.48
C PHE A 62 6.57 0.16 -1.36
N PHE A 63 7.70 0.81 -1.11
CA PHE A 63 8.63 0.38 -0.06
C PHE A 63 8.03 0.51 1.33
N LEU A 64 7.25 1.55 1.62
CA LEU A 64 6.62 1.74 2.93
C LEU A 64 5.52 0.71 3.22
N THR A 65 4.86 0.17 2.19
CA THR A 65 3.70 -0.73 2.37
C THR A 65 4.07 -2.21 2.16
N VAL A 66 4.83 -2.52 1.10
CA VAL A 66 5.13 -3.90 0.70
C VAL A 66 6.30 -4.47 1.49
N ALA A 67 7.36 -3.68 1.72
CA ALA A 67 8.58 -4.21 2.37
C ALA A 67 8.33 -4.61 3.84
N PRO A 68 7.69 -3.79 4.70
CA PRO A 68 7.41 -4.18 6.08
C PRO A 68 6.51 -5.42 6.17
N TYR A 69 5.49 -5.49 5.32
CA TYR A 69 4.59 -6.64 5.28
C TYR A 69 5.31 -7.91 4.85
N THR A 70 6.16 -7.82 3.82
CA THR A 70 6.97 -8.95 3.36
C THR A 70 7.90 -9.43 4.48
N VAL A 71 8.60 -8.52 5.15
CA VAL A 71 9.50 -8.85 6.27
C VAL A 71 8.74 -9.53 7.42
N ALA A 72 7.55 -9.03 7.77
CA ALA A 72 6.71 -9.61 8.81
C ALA A 72 6.28 -11.06 8.50
N THR A 73 6.22 -11.46 7.22
CA THR A 73 5.90 -12.84 6.83
C THR A 73 7.12 -13.73 6.66
N VAL A 74 8.24 -13.19 6.19
CA VAL A 74 9.48 -13.95 5.90
C VAL A 74 10.21 -14.34 7.18
N ILE A 75 10.36 -13.42 8.14
CA ILE A 75 11.10 -13.69 9.41
C ILE A 75 10.53 -14.90 10.18
N PRO A 76 9.22 -14.97 10.51
CA PRO A 76 8.68 -16.12 11.23
C PRO A 76 8.70 -17.39 10.39
N SER A 77 8.52 -17.29 9.06
CA SER A 77 8.59 -18.45 8.16
C SER A 77 9.98 -19.08 8.15
N TRP A 78 11.04 -18.26 8.20
CA TRP A 78 12.40 -18.75 8.31
C TRP A 78 12.63 -19.38 9.69
N GLY A 79 12.23 -18.72 10.77
CA GLY A 79 12.36 -19.27 12.12
C GLY A 79 11.74 -20.67 12.26
N ALA A 80 10.54 -20.86 11.71
CA ALA A 80 9.87 -22.16 11.68
C ALA A 80 10.61 -23.23 10.86
N ALA A 81 11.27 -22.84 9.76
CA ALA A 81 12.02 -23.77 8.91
C ALA A 81 13.31 -24.28 9.54
N THR A 82 13.86 -23.55 10.53
CA THR A 82 15.10 -23.91 11.23
C THR A 82 14.87 -24.63 12.57
N MET A 83 13.64 -24.75 13.04
CA MET A 83 13.30 -25.43 14.30
C MET A 83 13.10 -26.93 14.10
N ASP A 84 13.50 -27.71 15.09
CA ASP A 84 13.34 -29.18 15.05
C ASP A 84 11.86 -29.57 15.06
N PRO A 85 11.41 -30.44 14.12
CA PRO A 85 10.00 -30.76 13.95
C PRO A 85 9.40 -31.48 15.17
N ASP A 86 10.18 -32.29 15.90
CA ASP A 86 9.71 -32.98 17.10
C ASP A 86 9.44 -32.00 18.26
N THR A 87 10.04 -30.81 18.23
CA THR A 87 9.80 -29.77 19.24
C THR A 87 8.49 -29.02 18.95
N ILE A 88 8.16 -28.81 17.68
CA ILE A 88 6.92 -28.12 17.25
C ILE A 88 5.69 -29.03 17.36
N MET A 89 5.82 -30.32 17.04
CA MET A 89 4.69 -31.26 17.07
C MET A 89 4.23 -31.63 18.48
N ARG A 90 5.01 -31.29 19.51
CA ARG A 90 4.71 -31.57 20.93
C ARG A 90 4.20 -30.34 21.71
N GLN A 91 4.09 -29.19 21.06
CA GLN A 91 3.41 -27.99 21.60
C GLN A 91 1.95 -27.95 21.16
#